data_AF-A0A1V2QFJ7-F1
#
_entry.id   AF-A0A1V2QFJ7-F1
#
_cell.length_a   1.000
_cell.length_b   1.000
_cell.length_c   1.000
_cell.angle_alpha   90.00
_cell.angle_beta   90.00
_cell.angle_gamma   90.00
#
_symmetry.space_group_name_H-M   'P 1'
#
loop_
_entity.id
_entity.type
_entity.pdbx_description
1 polymer ?
#
loop_
_entity_poly.entity_id
_entity_poly.type
_entity_poly.pdbx_seq_one_letter_code
_entity_poly.pdbx_strand_id
1 'polypeptide(L)'
;MPGFRELVTLSGLDAVTKHLDEALVLAALRDVYGLSGRLERVASEKDETFVLHAVDTRHLVKVSGEGEAREDLILQTQVLRHLARTAPDLPVPVVRSGVDGADMHEIAAPAPKRLLRVLSYLPGEPPSGNASFGGVHAQLTHALAGFRGEHQDRTLIWDLRHVGALFPLLDTVKGADFVLAHDVLQEFALRVRPDDLDT
;
A
#
# COMPACT_ATOMS: atom_id res chain seq x y z
N MET A 1 14.29 -18.18 7.16
CA MET A 1 13.15 -17.60 6.41
C MET A 1 11.96 -17.38 7.32
N PRO A 2 11.24 -16.25 7.19
CA PRO A 2 10.06 -15.96 7.99
C PRO A 2 8.92 -16.94 7.70
N GLY A 3 8.16 -17.30 8.73
CA GLY A 3 6.96 -18.13 8.58
C GLY A 3 5.76 -17.33 8.05
N PHE A 4 4.69 -18.01 7.61
CA PHE A 4 3.47 -17.34 7.10
C PHE A 4 2.93 -16.27 8.06
N ARG A 5 2.79 -16.60 9.35
CA ARG A 5 2.26 -15.65 10.35
C ARG A 5 3.15 -14.42 10.51
N GLU A 6 4.47 -14.63 10.48
CA GLU A 6 5.43 -13.53 10.56
C GLU A 6 5.32 -12.62 9.33
N LEU A 7 5.16 -13.18 8.12
CA LEU A 7 4.91 -12.37 6.92
C LEU A 7 3.62 -11.55 6.99
N VAL A 8 2.55 -12.13 7.55
CA VAL A 8 1.28 -11.43 7.77
C VAL A 8 1.50 -10.25 8.71
N THR A 9 2.19 -10.46 9.84
CA THR A 9 2.50 -9.40 10.81
C THR A 9 3.40 -8.32 10.21
N LEU A 10 4.48 -8.71 9.51
CA LEU A 10 5.39 -7.77 8.84
C LEU A 10 4.67 -6.94 7.76
N SER A 11 3.61 -7.48 7.16
CA SER A 11 2.77 -6.77 6.19
C SER A 11 1.68 -5.91 6.83
N GLY A 12 1.52 -5.97 8.15
CA GLY A 12 0.48 -5.27 8.90
C GLY A 12 -0.93 -5.79 8.64
N LEU A 13 -1.09 -7.06 8.22
CA LEU A 13 -2.37 -7.62 7.79
C LEU A 13 -3.17 -8.30 8.92
N ASP A 14 -2.56 -8.55 10.08
CA ASP A 14 -3.22 -9.09 11.27
C ASP A 14 -3.64 -8.02 12.27
N ALA A 15 -3.36 -6.74 11.97
CA ALA A 15 -3.75 -5.63 12.82
C ALA A 15 -5.28 -5.46 12.83
N VAL A 16 -5.85 -5.27 14.02
CA VAL A 16 -7.28 -4.97 14.16
C VAL A 16 -7.53 -3.54 13.70
N THR A 17 -8.31 -3.38 12.63
CA THR A 17 -8.73 -2.04 12.16
C THR A 17 -9.79 -1.47 13.09
N LYS A 18 -9.41 -0.46 13.88
CA LYS A 18 -10.37 0.39 14.60
C LYS A 18 -10.59 1.66 13.81
N HIS A 19 -11.85 1.90 13.47
CA HIS A 19 -12.19 3.09 12.71
C HIS A 19 -12.00 4.36 13.53
N LEU A 20 -11.28 5.33 12.99
CA LEU A 20 -11.21 6.66 13.58
C LEU A 20 -12.51 7.41 13.33
N ASP A 21 -12.85 8.25 14.30
CA ASP A 21 -13.88 9.28 14.14
C ASP A 21 -13.48 10.21 12.99
N GLU A 22 -14.38 10.37 12.03
CA GLU A 22 -14.19 11.24 10.87
C GLU A 22 -13.99 12.70 11.29
N ALA A 23 -14.51 13.12 12.44
CA ALA A 23 -14.29 14.46 12.99
C ALA A 23 -12.81 14.71 13.31
N LEU A 24 -12.08 13.70 13.81
CA LEU A 24 -10.64 13.79 14.07
C LEU A 24 -9.86 13.92 12.77
N VAL A 25 -10.25 13.15 11.74
CA VAL A 25 -9.60 13.21 10.42
C VAL A 25 -9.84 14.57 9.77
N LEU A 26 -11.07 15.09 9.82
CA LEU A 26 -11.42 16.43 9.32
C LEU A 26 -10.67 17.54 10.05
N ALA A 27 -10.50 17.43 11.37
CA ALA A 27 -9.71 18.39 12.14
C ALA A 27 -8.25 18.39 11.69
N ALA A 28 -7.62 17.21 11.60
CA ALA A 28 -6.24 17.10 11.14
C ALA A 28 -6.06 17.60 9.69
N LEU A 29 -7.00 17.32 8.79
CA LEU A 29 -6.97 17.83 7.41
C LEU A 29 -7.00 19.36 7.34
N ARG A 30 -7.80 20.01 8.19
CA ARG A 30 -7.82 21.48 8.28
C ARG A 30 -6.52 22.02 8.81
N ASP A 31 -6.08 21.50 9.96
CA ASP A 31 -4.97 22.07 10.71
C ASP A 31 -3.64 21.88 9.98
N VAL A 32 -3.47 20.74 9.29
CA VAL A 32 -2.21 20.36 8.66
C VAL A 32 -2.18 20.66 7.16
N TYR A 33 -3.29 20.46 6.44
CA TYR A 33 -3.31 20.60 4.97
C TYR A 33 -4.10 21.81 4.49
N GLY A 34 -4.76 22.55 5.40
CA GLY A 34 -5.68 23.63 5.04
C GLY A 34 -6.89 23.13 4.25
N LEU A 35 -7.24 21.85 4.37
CA LEU A 35 -8.29 21.22 3.59
C LEU A 35 -9.57 21.05 4.41
N SER A 36 -10.71 21.38 3.79
CA SER A 36 -12.04 21.19 4.35
C SER A 36 -12.95 20.57 3.28
N GLY A 37 -13.97 19.84 3.73
CA GLY A 37 -14.91 19.19 2.83
C GLY A 37 -15.72 18.10 3.53
N ARG A 38 -16.37 17.27 2.73
CA ARG A 38 -17.05 16.05 3.22
C ARG A 38 -16.14 14.85 3.03
N LEU A 39 -15.94 14.05 4.08
CA LEU A 39 -15.27 12.76 3.96
C LEU A 39 -16.27 11.69 3.51
N GLU A 40 -15.75 10.77 2.70
CA GLU A 40 -16.42 9.53 2.32
C GLU A 40 -15.44 8.41 2.50
N ARG A 41 -15.73 7.51 3.43
CA ARG A 41 -14.90 6.33 3.69
C ARG A 41 -15.01 5.34 2.54
N VAL A 42 -13.87 4.81 2.10
CA VAL A 42 -13.78 3.77 1.08
C VAL A 42 -13.22 2.51 1.72
N ALA A 43 -13.71 1.34 1.30
CA ALA A 43 -13.17 0.07 1.74
C ALA A 43 -11.68 -0.04 1.36
N SER A 44 -10.87 -0.40 2.35
CA SER A 44 -9.43 -0.61 2.22
C SER A 44 -9.01 -1.78 3.11
N GLU A 45 -7.80 -2.30 2.89
CA GLU A 45 -7.30 -3.50 3.56
C GLU A 45 -6.75 -3.18 4.97
N LYS A 46 -5.56 -2.57 5.02
CA LYS A 46 -4.81 -2.34 6.27
C LYS A 46 -4.94 -0.92 6.84
N ASP A 47 -5.19 0.05 5.98
CA ASP A 47 -5.32 1.46 6.33
C ASP A 47 -6.78 1.92 6.24
N GLU A 48 -7.06 3.13 6.69
CA GLU A 48 -8.32 3.79 6.41
C GLU A 48 -8.15 4.74 5.24
N THR A 49 -8.93 4.51 4.18
CA THR A 49 -8.95 5.36 3.00
C THR A 49 -10.25 6.15 2.95
N PHE A 50 -10.14 7.44 2.64
CA PHE A 50 -11.28 8.32 2.43
C PHE A 50 -11.13 9.11 1.14
N VAL A 51 -12.24 9.45 0.51
CA VAL A 51 -12.32 10.53 -0.46
C VAL A 51 -12.77 11.79 0.27
N LEU A 52 -11.93 12.82 0.26
CA LEU A 52 -12.32 14.15 0.68
C LEU A 52 -12.91 14.90 -0.52
N HIS A 53 -14.19 15.20 -0.44
CA HIS A 53 -14.89 16.08 -1.38
C HIS A 53 -14.75 17.53 -0.91
N ALA A 54 -13.71 18.21 -1.42
CA ALA A 54 -13.52 19.65 -1.23
C ALA A 54 -14.32 20.44 -2.29
N VAL A 55 -14.35 21.77 -2.18
CA VAL A 55 -15.19 22.63 -3.03
C VAL A 55 -14.92 22.43 -4.53
N ASP A 56 -13.64 22.44 -4.94
CA ASP A 56 -13.26 22.41 -6.35
C ASP A 56 -12.56 21.11 -6.78
N THR A 57 -12.29 20.21 -5.85
CA THR A 57 -11.49 19.02 -6.13
C THR A 57 -11.73 17.90 -5.12
N ARG A 58 -11.23 16.71 -5.45
CA ARG A 58 -11.22 15.55 -4.56
C ARG A 58 -9.80 15.19 -4.19
N HIS A 59 -9.64 14.71 -2.96
CA HIS A 59 -8.38 14.15 -2.48
C HIS A 59 -8.59 12.74 -1.95
N LEU A 60 -7.60 11.88 -2.14
CA LEU A 60 -7.53 10.61 -1.45
C LEU A 60 -6.80 10.83 -0.12
N VAL A 61 -7.49 10.60 0.98
CA VAL A 61 -6.94 10.73 2.33
C VAL A 61 -6.65 9.33 2.85
N LYS A 62 -5.42 9.10 3.27
CA LYS A 62 -4.97 7.82 3.82
C LYS A 62 -4.58 8.02 5.28
N VAL A 63 -5.12 7.19 6.16
CA VAL A 63 -4.71 7.13 7.57
C VAL A 63 -4.23 5.72 7.86
N SER A 64 -2.93 5.56 8.16
CA SER A 64 -2.27 4.25 8.31
C SER A 64 -2.98 3.32 9.27
N GLY A 65 -2.86 2.00 9.11
CA GLY A 65 -3.32 1.04 10.12
C GLY A 65 -2.53 1.13 11.44
N GLU A 66 -3.02 0.46 12.49
CA GLU A 66 -2.28 0.35 13.76
C GLU A 66 -1.00 -0.50 13.63
N GLY A 67 -0.99 -1.50 12.74
CA GLY A 67 0.16 -2.37 12.47
C GLY A 67 0.96 -2.00 11.23
N GLU A 68 0.67 -0.85 10.60
CA GLU A 68 1.41 -0.42 9.43
C GLU A 68 2.71 0.27 9.84
N ALA A 69 3.85 -0.25 9.37
CA ALA A 69 5.16 0.30 9.65
C ALA A 69 5.33 1.72 9.07
N ARG A 70 5.97 2.60 9.83
CA ARG A 70 6.27 3.97 9.39
C ARG A 70 7.20 3.96 8.17
N GLU A 71 8.15 3.05 8.18
CA GLU A 71 9.16 2.82 7.15
C GLU A 71 8.52 2.50 5.79
N ASP A 72 7.46 1.68 5.80
CA ASP A 72 6.68 1.36 4.59
C ASP A 72 5.98 2.60 4.03
N LEU A 73 5.43 3.44 4.89
CA LEU A 73 4.75 4.67 4.49
C LEU A 73 5.73 5.72 3.95
N ILE A 74 6.92 5.79 4.54
CA ILE A 74 8.04 6.58 4.02
C ILE A 74 8.37 6.11 2.61
N LEU A 75 8.62 4.82 2.40
CA LEU A 75 8.95 4.26 1.10
C LEU A 75 7.85 4.53 0.06
N GLN A 76 6.59 4.28 0.40
CA GLN A 76 5.45 4.57 -0.48
C GLN A 76 5.41 6.06 -0.89
N THR A 77 5.70 6.97 0.04
CA THR A 77 5.75 8.41 -0.24
C THR A 77 6.92 8.74 -1.16
N GLN A 78 8.11 8.20 -0.90
CA GLN A 78 9.30 8.37 -1.76
C GLN A 78 9.05 7.89 -3.19
N VAL A 79 8.39 6.74 -3.36
CA VAL A 79 8.02 6.18 -4.67
C VAL A 79 7.10 7.14 -5.44
N LEU A 80 6.01 7.62 -4.82
CA LEU A 80 5.10 8.56 -5.50
C LEU A 80 5.79 9.90 -5.83
N ARG A 81 6.68 10.38 -4.97
CA ARG A 81 7.50 11.58 -5.24
C ARG A 81 8.47 11.37 -6.40
N HIS A 82 9.07 10.18 -6.50
CA HIS A 82 9.93 9.82 -7.62
C HIS A 82 9.15 9.76 -8.94
N LEU A 83 7.97 9.13 -8.94
CA LEU A 83 7.12 9.04 -10.12
C LEU A 83 6.64 10.41 -10.59
N ALA A 84 6.23 11.28 -9.68
CA ALA A 84 5.83 12.65 -10.00
C ALA A 84 6.94 13.47 -10.71
N ARG A 85 8.22 13.13 -10.47
CA ARG A 85 9.36 13.79 -11.13
C ARG A 85 9.77 13.12 -12.43
N THR A 86 9.73 11.80 -12.50
CA THR A 86 10.33 11.01 -13.59
C THR A 86 9.33 10.58 -14.66
N ALA A 87 8.05 10.51 -14.32
CA ALA A 87 6.98 10.08 -15.20
C ALA A 87 5.66 10.79 -14.80
N PRO A 88 5.57 12.13 -14.92
CA PRO A 88 4.42 12.91 -14.48
C PRO A 88 3.11 12.59 -15.23
N ASP A 89 3.22 11.98 -16.41
CA ASP A 89 2.06 11.59 -17.23
C ASP A 89 1.47 10.23 -16.84
N LEU A 90 2.12 9.48 -15.93
CA LEU A 90 1.56 8.23 -15.41
C LEU A 90 0.30 8.52 -14.56
N PRO A 91 -0.77 7.71 -14.71
CA PRO A 91 -2.00 7.88 -13.93
C PRO A 91 -1.82 7.31 -12.51
N VAL A 92 -0.93 7.91 -11.72
CA VAL A 92 -0.66 7.55 -10.32
C VAL A 92 -1.01 8.72 -9.39
N PRO A 93 -1.42 8.45 -8.13
CA PRO A 93 -1.67 9.52 -7.18
C PRO A 93 -0.42 10.35 -6.88
N VAL A 94 -0.58 11.66 -6.74
CA VAL A 94 0.50 12.59 -6.40
C VAL A 94 0.39 12.99 -4.93
N VAL A 95 1.50 12.95 -4.20
CA VAL A 95 1.54 13.36 -2.79
C VAL A 95 1.33 14.87 -2.66
N ARG A 96 0.38 15.26 -1.81
CA ARG A 96 0.17 16.64 -1.38
C ARG A 96 0.86 16.84 -0.03
N SER A 97 1.73 17.84 0.08
CA SER A 97 2.34 18.22 1.35
C SER A 97 1.38 19.03 2.22
N GLY A 98 1.59 19.00 3.52
CA GLY A 98 0.99 19.90 4.48
C GLY A 98 1.46 21.34 4.30
N VAL A 99 0.86 22.26 5.06
CA VAL A 99 1.22 23.69 5.06
C VAL A 99 2.63 23.94 5.59
N ASP A 100 3.18 22.99 6.34
CA ASP A 100 4.54 22.96 6.86
C ASP A 100 5.55 22.32 5.88
N GLY A 101 5.07 21.81 4.74
CA GLY A 101 5.89 21.13 3.72
C GLY A 101 6.14 19.63 3.98
N ALA A 102 5.65 19.07 5.09
CA ALA A 102 5.79 17.64 5.36
C ALA A 102 4.76 16.81 4.57
N ASP A 103 5.08 15.54 4.30
CA ASP A 103 4.23 14.65 3.49
C ASP A 103 3.35 13.71 4.33
N MET A 104 3.62 13.61 5.63
CA MET A 104 2.96 12.69 6.55
C MET A 104 2.90 13.31 7.94
N HIS A 105 1.76 13.14 8.61
CA HIS A 105 1.51 13.79 9.89
C HIS A 105 0.87 12.82 10.87
N GLU A 106 1.23 12.91 12.14
CA GLU A 106 0.58 12.12 13.18
C GLU A 106 -0.83 12.67 13.44
N ILE A 107 -1.83 11.80 13.42
CA ILE A 107 -3.18 12.14 13.88
C ILE A 107 -3.28 11.83 15.38
N ALA A 108 -4.00 12.69 16.12
CA ALA A 108 -4.29 12.51 17.53
C ALA A 108 -5.30 11.36 17.76
N ALA A 109 -4.86 10.13 17.53
CA ALA A 109 -5.59 8.91 17.80
C ALA A 109 -5.24 8.35 19.19
N PRO A 110 -6.13 7.57 19.84
CA PRO A 110 -5.74 6.67 20.91
C PRO A 110 -4.57 5.79 20.44
N ALA A 111 -3.59 5.54 21.30
CA ALA A 111 -2.40 4.79 20.92
C ALA A 111 -2.75 3.43 20.26
N PRO A 112 -2.01 3.00 19.21
CA PRO A 112 -0.81 3.63 18.67
C PRO A 112 -1.09 4.87 17.80
N LYS A 113 -0.08 5.75 17.68
CA LYS A 113 -0.17 6.91 16.78
C LYS A 113 -0.33 6.45 15.34
N ARG A 114 -1.18 7.14 14.58
CA ARG A 114 -1.44 6.84 13.17
C ARG A 114 -0.98 7.98 12.27
N LEU A 115 -0.66 7.68 11.02
CA LEU A 115 -0.12 8.63 10.07
C LEU A 115 -1.13 9.00 8.99
N LEU A 116 -1.37 10.29 8.85
CA LEU A 116 -2.23 10.93 7.86
C LEU A 116 -1.43 11.40 6.65
N ARG A 117 -1.87 11.00 5.46
CA ARG A 117 -1.34 11.38 4.14
C ARG A 117 -2.45 11.84 3.23
N VAL A 118 -2.18 12.83 2.38
CA VAL A 118 -3.13 13.30 1.36
C VAL A 118 -2.51 13.13 -0.02
N LEU A 119 -3.25 12.49 -0.92
CA LEU A 119 -2.87 12.25 -2.30
C LEU A 119 -3.90 12.88 -3.25
N SER A 120 -3.52 13.13 -4.50
CA SER A 120 -4.49 13.45 -5.55
C SER A 120 -5.48 12.30 -5.72
N TYR A 121 -6.75 12.65 -5.92
CA TYR A 121 -7.76 11.67 -6.28
C TYR A 121 -7.69 11.39 -7.78
N LEU A 122 -7.68 10.11 -8.16
CA LEU A 122 -7.76 9.69 -9.56
C LEU A 122 -9.20 9.31 -9.89
N PRO A 123 -9.91 10.06 -10.76
CA PRO A 123 -11.23 9.64 -11.21
C PRO A 123 -11.10 8.41 -12.11
N GLY A 124 -11.97 7.43 -11.89
CA GLY A 124 -12.03 6.24 -12.72
C GLY A 124 -13.09 5.26 -12.23
N GLU A 125 -13.42 4.32 -13.08
CA GLU A 125 -14.29 3.19 -12.75
C GLU A 125 -13.48 1.90 -12.82
N PRO A 126 -13.86 0.86 -12.07
CA PRO A 126 -13.29 -0.45 -12.25
C PRO A 126 -13.39 -0.87 -13.73
N PRO A 127 -12.32 -1.43 -14.29
CA PRO A 127 -12.30 -1.84 -15.69
C PRO A 127 -13.41 -2.86 -15.97
N SER A 128 -14.14 -2.68 -17.08
CA SER A 128 -15.04 -3.70 -17.61
C SER A 128 -14.32 -4.52 -18.69
N GLY A 129 -14.40 -5.86 -18.60
CA GLY A 129 -13.80 -6.77 -19.58
C GLY A 129 -12.25 -6.83 -19.53
N ASN A 130 -11.64 -7.21 -20.67
CA ASN A 130 -10.18 -7.38 -20.80
C ASN A 130 -9.49 -6.04 -21.08
N ALA A 131 -9.44 -5.16 -20.08
CA ALA A 131 -8.67 -3.93 -20.18
C ALA A 131 -7.17 -4.23 -20.28
N SER A 132 -6.48 -3.62 -21.25
CA SER A 132 -5.05 -3.82 -21.47
C SER A 132 -4.22 -2.91 -20.55
N PHE A 133 -3.81 -3.43 -19.39
CA PHE A 133 -2.95 -2.73 -18.43
C PHE A 133 -1.46 -2.77 -18.76
N GLY A 134 -1.05 -3.59 -19.75
CA GLY A 134 0.36 -3.87 -20.02
C GLY A 134 1.19 -2.62 -20.35
N GLY A 135 0.62 -1.66 -21.10
CA GLY A 135 1.32 -0.42 -21.45
C GLY A 135 1.63 0.45 -20.24
N VAL A 136 0.63 0.72 -19.39
CA VAL A 136 0.81 1.52 -18.16
C VAL A 136 1.73 0.78 -17.18
N HIS A 137 1.59 -0.54 -17.06
CA HIS A 137 2.46 -1.35 -16.22
C HIS A 137 3.92 -1.24 -16.68
N ALA A 138 4.20 -1.38 -17.98
CA ALA A 138 5.56 -1.25 -18.53
C ALA A 138 6.16 0.14 -18.28
N GLN A 139 5.37 1.21 -18.44
CA GLN A 139 5.82 2.57 -18.15
C GLN A 139 6.11 2.77 -16.66
N LEU A 140 5.27 2.22 -15.77
CA LEU A 140 5.48 2.26 -14.32
C LEU A 140 6.76 1.52 -13.93
N THR A 141 6.97 0.30 -14.44
CA THR A 141 8.19 -0.48 -14.20
C THR A 141 9.43 0.26 -14.69
N HIS A 142 9.37 0.85 -15.88
CA HIS A 142 10.48 1.62 -16.43
C HIS A 142 10.82 2.85 -15.56
N ALA A 143 9.81 3.62 -15.15
CA ALA A 143 9.99 4.79 -14.30
C ALA A 143 10.60 4.43 -12.93
N LEU A 144 10.27 3.25 -12.40
CA LEU A 144 10.80 2.75 -11.11
C LEU A 144 12.18 2.09 -11.22
N ALA A 145 12.67 1.74 -12.41
CA ALA A 145 13.93 1.01 -12.56
C ALA A 145 15.14 1.73 -11.90
N GLY A 146 15.15 3.06 -11.95
CA GLY A 146 16.18 3.90 -11.35
C GLY A 146 15.91 4.33 -9.90
N PHE A 147 14.75 4.00 -9.33
CA PHE A 147 14.40 4.41 -7.97
C PHE A 147 15.28 3.68 -6.94
N ARG A 148 15.86 4.43 -6.01
CA ARG A 148 16.57 3.90 -4.83
C ARG A 148 16.08 4.70 -3.63
N GLY A 149 15.40 4.02 -2.71
CA GLY A 149 14.77 4.64 -1.55
C GLY A 149 15.21 4.00 -0.25
N GLU A 150 15.03 4.73 0.84
CA GLU A 150 15.19 4.16 2.18
C GLU A 150 14.11 3.10 2.41
N HIS A 151 14.43 2.06 3.18
CA HIS A 151 13.50 0.97 3.53
C HIS A 151 12.96 0.16 2.34
N GLN A 152 13.59 0.26 1.16
CA GLN A 152 13.20 -0.55 -0.01
C GLN A 152 13.36 -2.06 0.24
N ASP A 153 14.36 -2.43 1.05
CA ASP A 153 14.61 -3.79 1.52
C ASP A 153 13.66 -4.09 2.68
N ARG A 154 12.44 -4.46 2.32
CA ARG A 154 11.38 -4.84 3.26
C ARG A 154 10.79 -6.18 2.86
N THR A 155 10.21 -6.85 3.85
CA THR A 155 9.58 -8.14 3.68
C THR A 155 8.06 -7.98 3.76
N LEU A 156 7.37 -8.42 2.72
CA LEU A 156 5.91 -8.43 2.63
C LEU A 156 5.42 -9.83 2.29
N ILE A 157 4.15 -10.12 2.56
CA ILE A 157 3.49 -11.38 2.20
C ILE A 157 3.48 -11.61 0.69
N TRP A 158 3.58 -10.53 -0.08
CA TRP A 158 3.63 -10.52 -1.55
C TRP A 158 5.06 -10.58 -2.10
N ASP A 159 6.07 -10.68 -1.23
CA ASP A 159 7.45 -10.87 -1.68
C ASP A 159 7.64 -12.28 -2.23
N LEU A 160 7.83 -12.37 -3.55
CA LEU A 160 7.96 -13.63 -4.25
C LEU A 160 9.17 -14.46 -3.77
N ARG A 161 10.17 -13.83 -3.15
CA ARG A 161 11.32 -14.52 -2.54
C ARG A 161 10.88 -15.46 -1.42
N HIS A 162 9.78 -15.13 -0.73
CA HIS A 162 9.28 -15.85 0.44
C HIS A 162 8.04 -16.70 0.16
N VAL A 163 7.74 -17.01 -1.11
CA VAL A 163 6.60 -17.87 -1.51
C VAL A 163 6.59 -19.22 -0.80
N GLY A 164 7.76 -19.76 -0.44
CA GLY A 164 7.88 -20.98 0.36
C GLY A 164 7.18 -20.91 1.73
N ALA A 165 6.99 -19.72 2.30
CA ALA A 165 6.26 -19.55 3.55
C ALA A 165 4.75 -19.87 3.42
N LEU A 166 4.22 -19.94 2.18
CA LEU A 166 2.81 -20.21 1.90
C LEU A 166 2.47 -21.70 1.88
N PHE A 167 3.44 -22.62 1.88
CA PHE A 167 3.21 -24.07 1.86
C PHE A 167 2.17 -24.56 2.90
N PRO A 168 2.18 -24.09 4.17
CA PRO A 168 1.18 -24.51 5.15
C PRO A 168 -0.27 -24.13 4.79
N LEU A 169 -0.48 -23.19 3.88
CA LEU A 169 -1.83 -22.80 3.44
C LEU A 169 -2.45 -23.80 2.46
N LEU A 170 -1.67 -24.73 1.89
CA LEU A 170 -2.20 -25.77 1.01
C LEU A 170 -3.29 -26.60 1.70
N ASP A 171 -3.21 -26.78 3.03
CA ASP A 171 -4.23 -27.46 3.83
C ASP A 171 -5.62 -26.78 3.75
N THR A 172 -5.68 -25.52 3.33
CA THR A 172 -6.92 -24.74 3.19
C THR A 172 -7.50 -24.77 1.77
N VAL A 173 -6.71 -25.21 0.79
CA VAL A 173 -7.09 -25.27 -0.63
C VAL A 173 -7.56 -26.68 -0.98
N LYS A 174 -8.55 -26.81 -1.88
CA LYS A 174 -9.15 -28.11 -2.22
C LYS A 174 -9.29 -28.29 -3.73
N GLY A 175 -9.44 -29.54 -4.16
CA GLY A 175 -9.76 -29.88 -5.55
C GLY A 175 -8.67 -29.47 -6.54
N ALA A 176 -9.06 -28.96 -7.69
CA ALA A 176 -8.13 -28.56 -8.75
C ALA A 176 -7.20 -27.42 -8.33
N ASP A 177 -7.68 -26.49 -7.50
CA ASP A 177 -6.86 -25.36 -7.01
C ASP A 177 -5.72 -25.85 -6.11
N PHE A 178 -5.95 -26.93 -5.35
CA PHE A 178 -4.88 -27.53 -4.52
C PHE A 178 -3.77 -28.07 -5.40
N VAL A 179 -4.11 -28.82 -6.46
CA VAL A 179 -3.13 -29.41 -7.38
C VAL A 179 -2.31 -28.29 -8.03
N LEU A 180 -2.97 -27.25 -8.54
CA LEU A 180 -2.30 -26.11 -9.16
C LEU A 180 -1.38 -25.38 -8.17
N ALA A 181 -1.89 -25.04 -6.98
CA ALA A 181 -1.10 -24.32 -5.97
C ALA A 181 0.09 -25.16 -5.49
N HIS A 182 -0.12 -26.46 -5.26
CA HIS A 182 0.93 -27.38 -4.88
C HIS A 182 2.03 -27.43 -5.94
N ASP A 183 1.67 -27.63 -7.20
CA ASP A 183 2.63 -27.77 -8.29
C ASP A 183 3.45 -26.48 -8.51
N VAL A 184 2.79 -25.31 -8.42
CA VAL A 184 3.47 -24.00 -8.50
C VAL A 184 4.46 -23.82 -7.34
N LEU A 185 4.06 -24.18 -6.12
CA LEU A 185 4.92 -24.06 -4.94
C LEU A 185 6.10 -25.04 -4.98
N GLN A 186 5.90 -26.27 -5.48
CA GLN A 186 6.97 -27.25 -5.70
C GLN A 186 7.95 -26.76 -6.76
N GLU A 187 7.47 -26.29 -7.91
CA GLU A 187 8.31 -25.76 -8.98
C GLU A 187 9.12 -24.53 -8.50
N PHE A 188 8.50 -23.64 -7.72
CA PHE A 188 9.23 -22.54 -7.10
C PHE A 188 10.37 -23.05 -6.20
N ALA A 189 10.08 -23.99 -5.31
CA ALA A 189 11.06 -24.54 -4.37
C ALA A 189 12.23 -25.26 -5.07
N LEU A 190 11.97 -25.92 -6.20
CA LEU A 190 12.96 -26.70 -6.94
C LEU A 190 13.77 -25.88 -7.94
N ARG A 191 13.22 -24.80 -8.49
CA ARG A 191 13.81 -24.13 -9.67
C ARG A 191 13.96 -22.62 -9.58
N VAL A 192 13.25 -21.95 -8.68
CA VAL A 192 13.16 -20.48 -8.66
C VAL A 192 13.69 -19.88 -7.36
N ARG A 193 13.55 -20.59 -6.24
CA ARG A 193 13.93 -20.09 -4.91
C ARG A 193 15.37 -19.53 -4.94
N PRO A 194 15.57 -18.24 -4.58
CA PRO A 194 16.89 -17.65 -4.52
C PRO A 194 17.78 -18.34 -3.48
N ASP A 195 19.05 -18.57 -3.84
CA ASP A 195 20.04 -19.27 -3.00
C ASP A 195 20.50 -18.44 -1.79
N ASP A 196 20.32 -17.12 -1.82
CA ASP A 196 20.83 -16.14 -0.86
C ASP A 196 19.88 -15.84 0.31
N LEU A 197 18.75 -16.54 0.43
CA LEU A 197 17.73 -16.31 1.47
C LEU A 197 17.98 -17.06 2.79
N ASP A 198 19.05 -17.86 2.88
CA ASP A 198 19.42 -18.66 4.05
C ASP A 198 20.53 -18.02 4.93
N THR A 199 20.97 -16.81 4.61
CA THR A 199 21.85 -15.96 5.45
C THR A 199 21.10 -14.82 6.11
#